data_AF-A0A355U0G6-F1
#
_entry.id   AF-A0A355U0G6-F1
#
_cell.length_a   1.000
_cell.length_b   1.000
_cell.length_c   1.000
_cell.angle_alpha   90.00
_cell.angle_beta   90.00
_cell.angle_gamma   90.00
#
_symmetry.space_group_name_H-M   'P 1'
#
loop_
_entity.id
_entity.type
_entity.pdbx_description
1 polymer ?
#
loop_
_entity_poly.entity_id
_entity_poly.type
_entity_poly.pdbx_seq_one_letter_code
_entity_poly.pdbx_strand_id
1 'polypeptide(L)'
;MDKKIKQVKPMLCPVCHKFYFTKLSEEEIEDGKTPNDLQCTCCGWFYDLEQFRNPNLEKQSNVMSLNEYKAWYKAKKRGNPKWEYDNEQPQKKEPHECPC
;
A
#
# COMPACT_ATOMS: atom_id res chain seq x y z
N MET A 1 12.75 20.69 15.92
CA MET A 1 11.41 20.16 16.26
C MET A 1 11.39 18.71 15.83
N ASP A 2 11.67 17.78 16.74
CA ASP A 2 11.61 16.34 16.49
C ASP A 2 10.16 15.93 16.24
N LYS A 3 9.70 16.06 15.00
CA LYS A 3 8.47 15.41 14.56
C LYS A 3 8.74 13.91 14.61
N LYS A 4 8.41 13.27 15.73
CA LYS A 4 8.36 11.80 15.82
C LYS A 4 7.43 11.30 14.73
N ILE A 5 7.98 10.88 13.59
CA ILE A 5 7.21 10.25 12.54
C ILE A 5 6.59 8.99 13.15
N LYS A 6 5.26 8.90 13.11
CA LYS A 6 4.57 7.68 13.54
C LYS A 6 5.10 6.56 12.66
N GLN A 7 5.75 5.57 13.25
CA GLN A 7 6.31 4.45 12.50
C GLN A 7 5.23 3.47 12.04
N VAL A 8 5.57 2.71 11.01
CA VAL A 8 4.76 1.57 10.54
C VAL A 8 4.74 0.52 11.65
N LYS A 9 3.55 -0.01 11.97
CA LYS A 9 3.41 -1.21 12.77
C LYS A 9 3.59 -2.41 11.83
N PRO A 10 4.60 -3.27 12.03
CA PRO A 10 4.81 -4.39 11.15
C PRO A 10 3.58 -5.29 11.07
N MET A 11 3.10 -5.56 9.86
CA MET A 11 1.90 -6.36 9.63
C MET A 11 1.83 -6.86 8.18
N LEU A 12 1.17 -8.00 7.98
CA LEU A 12 0.80 -8.46 6.64
C LEU A 12 -0.27 -7.54 6.05
N CYS A 13 -0.23 -7.38 4.73
CA CYS A 13 -1.26 -6.66 3.99
C CYS A 13 -2.62 -7.29 4.29
N PRO A 14 -3.57 -6.53 4.85
CA PRO A 14 -4.85 -7.08 5.30
C PRO A 14 -5.77 -7.47 4.14
N VAL A 15 -5.44 -7.07 2.90
CA VAL A 15 -6.23 -7.36 1.70
C VAL A 15 -5.79 -8.67 1.06
N CYS A 16 -4.52 -8.78 0.68
CA CYS A 16 -4.00 -9.90 -0.09
C CYS A 16 -3.17 -10.89 0.73
N HIS A 17 -2.71 -10.51 1.92
CA HIS A 17 -1.83 -11.30 2.80
C HIS A 17 -0.50 -11.76 2.17
N LYS A 18 -0.06 -11.13 1.07
CA LYS A 18 1.19 -11.47 0.35
C LYS A 18 2.35 -10.52 0.60
N PHE A 19 2.06 -9.28 0.99
CA PHE A 19 3.05 -8.25 1.25
C PHE A 19 3.16 -8.00 2.75
N TYR A 20 4.37 -7.79 3.26
CA TYR A 20 4.61 -7.48 4.66
C TYR A 20 5.08 -6.03 4.79
N PHE A 21 4.30 -5.20 5.48
CA PHE A 21 4.69 -3.84 5.79
C PHE A 21 5.72 -3.85 6.92
N THR A 22 6.87 -3.23 6.69
CA THR A 22 7.95 -3.07 7.67
C THR A 22 8.14 -1.60 8.05
N LYS A 23 8.88 -1.35 9.13
CA LYS A 23 9.28 0.00 9.51
C LYS A 23 10.10 0.66 8.38
N LEU A 24 9.94 1.96 8.24
CA LEU A 24 10.78 2.78 7.36
C LEU A 24 12.18 2.87 7.94
N SER A 25 13.21 2.86 7.09
CA SER A 25 14.58 3.15 7.51
C SER A 25 14.74 4.63 7.88
N GLU A 26 15.84 4.97 8.55
CA GLU A 26 16.17 6.37 8.86
C GLU A 26 16.37 7.20 7.59
N GLU A 27 17.06 6.63 6.59
CA GLU A 27 17.24 7.25 5.27
C GLU A 27 15.88 7.54 4.59
N GLU A 28 14.94 6.60 4.63
CA GLU A 28 13.60 6.79 4.04
C GLU A 28 12.82 7.91 4.73
N ILE A 29 12.97 8.06 6.04
CA ILE A 29 12.37 9.13 6.82
C ILE A 29 13.01 10.48 6.49
N GLU A 30 14.34 10.53 6.35
CA GLU A 30 15.08 11.74 5.97
C GLU A 30 14.71 12.20 4.55
N ASP A 31 14.48 11.26 3.64
CA ASP A 31 13.93 11.49 2.30
C ASP A 31 12.46 11.92 2.30
N GLY A 32 11.83 11.99 3.48
CA GLY A 32 10.46 12.47 3.67
C GLY A 32 9.37 11.43 3.45
N LYS A 33 9.71 10.13 3.33
CA LYS A 33 8.69 9.07 3.24
C LYS A 33 7.93 8.97 4.56
N THR A 34 6.63 8.77 4.44
CA THR A 34 5.72 8.51 5.55
C THR A 34 5.11 7.12 5.45
N PRO A 35 4.61 6.54 6.54
CA PRO A 35 3.93 5.24 6.49
C PRO A 35 2.79 5.20 5.48
N ASN A 36 2.10 6.32 5.26
CA ASN A 36 0.95 6.40 4.36
C ASN A 36 1.36 6.29 2.88
N ASP A 37 2.65 6.49 2.56
CA ASP A 37 3.21 6.32 1.22
C ASP A 37 3.50 4.84 0.90
N LEU A 38 3.49 3.95 1.91
CA LEU A 38 3.75 2.54 1.69
C LEU A 38 2.56 1.85 1.06
N GLN A 39 2.74 1.35 -0.16
CA GLN A 39 1.75 0.60 -0.90
C GLN A 39 2.11 -0.88 -0.99
N CYS A 40 1.10 -1.74 -0.85
CA CYS A 40 1.26 -3.16 -1.13
C CYS A 40 1.45 -3.37 -2.64
N THR A 41 2.61 -3.85 -3.04
CA THR A 41 2.96 -4.14 -4.44
C THR A 41 2.10 -5.24 -5.08
N CYS A 42 1.48 -6.13 -4.28
CA CYS A 42 0.66 -7.22 -4.82
C CYS A 42 -0.78 -6.81 -5.13
N CYS A 43 -1.34 -5.85 -4.39
CA CYS A 43 -2.77 -5.54 -4.48
C CYS A 43 -3.10 -4.05 -4.52
N GLY A 44 -2.12 -3.15 -4.33
CA GLY A 44 -2.31 -1.71 -4.40
C GLY A 44 -2.82 -1.04 -3.12
N TRP A 45 -3.04 -1.80 -2.05
CA TRP A 45 -3.51 -1.24 -0.77
C TRP A 45 -2.43 -0.38 -0.09
N PHE A 46 -2.75 0.87 0.24
CA PHE A 46 -1.87 1.73 1.02
C PHE A 46 -1.94 1.38 2.51
N TYR A 47 -0.79 1.40 3.18
CA TYR A 47 -0.70 1.14 4.60
C TYR A 47 -1.52 2.17 5.37
N ASP A 48 -2.47 1.67 6.17
CA ASP A 48 -3.33 2.49 6.98
C ASP A 48 -3.72 1.73 8.25
N LEU A 49 -3.18 2.19 9.38
CA LEU A 49 -3.44 1.54 10.67
C LEU A 49 -4.83 1.87 11.22
N GLU A 50 -5.41 3.01 10.83
CA GLU A 50 -6.74 3.43 11.27
C GLU A 50 -7.80 2.62 10.55
N GLN A 51 -7.69 2.46 9.23
CA GLN A 51 -8.56 1.57 8.44
C GLN A 51 -8.35 0.09 8.79
N PHE A 52 -7.16 -0.31 9.23
CA PHE A 52 -6.97 -1.67 9.77
C PHE A 52 -7.74 -1.88 11.08
N ARG A 53 -7.74 -0.90 11.99
CA ARG A 53 -8.47 -0.96 13.27
C ARG A 53 -9.98 -0.79 13.10
N ASN A 54 -10.40 0.02 12.14
CA ASN A 54 -11.79 0.23 11.77
C ASN A 54 -11.99 -0.09 10.27
N PRO A 55 -12.33 -1.35 9.93
CA PRO A 55 -12.41 -1.80 8.54
C PRO A 55 -13.48 -1.15 7.67
N ASN A 56 -14.42 -0.39 8.27
CA ASN A 56 -15.45 0.38 7.57
C ASN A 56 -15.08 1.86 7.45
N LEU A 57 -13.90 2.28 7.93
CA LEU A 57 -13.46 3.66 7.83
C LEU A 57 -13.03 3.97 6.40
N GLU A 58 -13.64 4.98 5.80
CA GLU A 58 -13.36 5.45 4.44
C GLU A 58 -12.50 6.72 4.45
N LYS A 59 -11.99 7.10 3.27
CA LYS A 59 -11.33 8.40 3.01
C LYS A 59 -10.16 8.72 3.95
N GLN A 60 -9.30 7.73 4.18
CA GLN A 60 -8.01 7.91 4.84
C GLN A 60 -6.90 7.78 3.80
N SER A 61 -5.89 6.93 4.02
CA SER A 61 -4.86 6.65 3.00
C SER A 61 -5.44 5.94 1.78
N ASN A 62 -6.56 5.23 1.94
CA ASN A 62 -7.31 4.62 0.84
C ASN A 62 -8.68 5.30 0.69
N VAL A 63 -9.12 5.50 -0.55
CA VAL A 63 -10.44 6.07 -0.87
C VAL A 63 -11.57 5.18 -0.33
N MET A 64 -11.46 3.88 -0.61
CA MET A 64 -12.37 2.84 -0.09
C MET A 64 -11.98 2.43 1.32
N SER A 65 -12.97 1.97 2.09
CA SER A 65 -12.71 1.25 3.34
C SER A 65 -12.01 -0.10 3.09
N LEU A 66 -11.41 -0.67 4.14
CA LEU A 66 -10.74 -1.96 4.03
C LEU A 66 -11.71 -3.07 3.58
N ASN A 67 -12.96 -3.04 4.06
CA ASN A 67 -13.97 -4.02 3.68
C ASN A 67 -14.41 -3.88 2.22
N GLU A 68 -14.65 -2.66 1.75
CA GLU A 68 -14.98 -2.38 0.34
C GLU A 68 -13.83 -2.80 -0.58
N TYR A 69 -12.59 -2.45 -0.22
CA TYR A 69 -11.42 -2.80 -1.01
C TYR A 69 -11.20 -4.31 -1.07
N LYS A 70 -11.42 -5.04 0.04
CA LYS A 70 -11.40 -6.50 0.04
C LYS A 70 -12.44 -7.09 -0.90
N ALA A 71 -13.66 -6.57 -0.89
CA ALA A 71 -14.73 -7.01 -1.77
C ALA A 71 -14.37 -6.76 -3.25
N TRP A 72 -13.87 -5.57 -3.57
CA TRP A 72 -13.40 -5.18 -4.89
C TRP A 72 -12.26 -6.10 -5.37
N TYR A 73 -11.21 -6.30 -4.56
CA TYR A 73 -10.08 -7.16 -4.89
C TYR A 73 -10.52 -8.61 -5.13
N LYS A 74 -11.42 -9.13 -4.30
CA LYS A 74 -11.99 -10.48 -4.46
C LYS A 74 -12.79 -10.61 -5.76
N ALA A 75 -13.54 -9.58 -6.16
CA ALA A 75 -14.27 -9.56 -7.43
C ALA A 75 -13.30 -9.58 -8.64
N LYS A 76 -12.24 -8.78 -8.60
CA LYS A 76 -11.18 -8.77 -9.62
C LYS A 76 -10.52 -10.14 -9.77
N LYS A 77 -10.13 -10.75 -8.64
CA LYS A 77 -9.55 -12.10 -8.61
C LYS A 77 -10.50 -13.20 -9.10
N ARG A 78 -11.81 -13.04 -8.91
CA ARG A 78 -12.82 -13.99 -9.43
C ARG A 78 -12.92 -13.93 -10.95
N GLY A 79 -12.90 -12.73 -11.53
CA GLY A 79 -12.94 -12.54 -12.98
C GLY A 79 -11.63 -12.94 -13.67
N ASN A 80 -10.50 -12.73 -13.00
CA ASN A 80 -9.18 -13.15 -13.47
C ASN A 80 -8.29 -13.59 -12.28
N PRO A 81 -8.09 -14.90 -12.06
CA PRO A 81 -7.26 -15.40 -10.95
C PRO A 81 -5.81 -14.90 -10.98
N LYS A 82 -5.28 -14.58 -12.15
CA LYS A 82 -3.94 -14.01 -12.37
C LYS A 82 -3.92 -12.48 -12.34
N TRP A 83 -5.03 -11.84 -11.97
CA TRP A 83 -5.09 -10.39 -11.86
C TRP A 83 -4.08 -9.87 -10.84
N GLU A 84 -3.33 -8.84 -11.22
CA GLU A 84 -2.34 -8.14 -10.40
C GLU A 84 -2.56 -6.64 -10.55
N TYR A 85 -2.39 -5.89 -9.47
CA TYR A 85 -2.68 -4.46 -9.44
C TYR A 85 -1.83 -3.66 -10.43
N ASP A 86 -0.55 -4.02 -10.55
CA ASP A 86 0.41 -3.37 -11.45
C ASP A 86 0.04 -3.51 -12.95
N ASN A 87 -0.81 -4.47 -13.32
CA ASN A 87 -1.25 -4.63 -14.71
C ASN A 87 -2.39 -3.67 -15.09
N GLU A 88 -3.10 -3.06 -14.12
CA GLU A 88 -4.15 -2.05 -14.38
C GLU A 88 -3.66 -0.62 -14.23
N GLN A 89 -2.55 -0.40 -13.51
CA GLN A 89 -1.89 0.90 -13.41
C GLN A 89 -0.73 0.90 -14.41
N PRO A 90 -0.87 1.49 -15.61
CA PRO A 90 0.30 1.72 -16.47
C PRO A 90 1.19 2.72 -15.75
N GLN A 91 2.07 2.22 -14.87
CA GLN A 91 3.24 2.98 -14.49
C GLN A 91 3.96 3.24 -15.81
N LYS A 92 3.97 4.50 -16.24
CA LYS A 92 4.98 4.98 -17.17
C LYS A 92 6.32 4.76 -16.46
N LYS A 93 6.85 3.54 -16.53
CA LYS A 93 8.23 3.27 -16.23
C LYS A 93 8.99 3.91 -17.38
N GLU A 94 9.28 5.20 -17.24
CA GLU A 94 10.35 5.77 -18.04
C GLU A 94 11.58 4.91 -17.72
N PRO A 95 12.18 4.26 -18.73
CA PRO A 95 13.43 3.54 -18.53
C PRO A 95 14.39 4.51 -17.87
N HIS A 96 14.95 4.16 -16.71
CA HIS A 96 16.09 4.91 -16.22
C HIS A 96 17.22 4.66 -17.23
N GLU A 97 17.79 5.72 -17.78
CA GLU A 97 19.00 5.61 -18.57
C GLU A 97 20.13 5.26 -17.59
N CYS A 98 20.57 4.00 -17.57
CA CYS A 98 21.81 3.65 -16.89
C CYS A 98 22.94 4.48 -17.53
N PRO A 99 23.68 5.30 -16.78
CA PRO A 99 24.86 5.96 -17.33
C PRO A 99 25.87 4.89 -17.77
N CYS A 100 26.29 4.98 -19.04
CA CYS A 100 27.35 4.16 -19.63
C CYS A 100 28.72 4.43 -18.99
#